data_AF-A0A848V0V6-F1
#
_entry.id   AF-A0A848V0V6-F1
#
_cell.length_a   1.000
_cell.length_b   1.000
_cell.length_c   1.000
_cell.angle_alpha   90.00
_cell.angle_beta   90.00
_cell.angle_gamma   90.00
#
_symmetry.space_group_name_H-M   'P 1'
#
loop_
_entity.id
_entity.type
_entity.pdbx_description
1 polymer ?
#
loop_
_entity_poly.entity_id
_entity_poly.type
_entity_poly.pdbx_seq_one_letter_code
_entity_poly.pdbx_strand_id
1 'polypeptide(L)'
;MKPNIIQILTGIASLILLVIASMHYGGLSSLKDAIGVIDSAFFKGAIPGVWIMPSIHMIFIACLAFGLSFYKSRACAAMLIAFGAWCLVDAAIIFIHVGPFVPVYMLGVAGLCLLAAGFMLRRSLTKIA
;
A
#
# COMPACT_ATOMS: atom_id res chain seq x y z
N MET A 1 15.50 16.54 -14.52
CA MET A 1 15.42 15.17 -15.09
C MET A 1 13.95 14.84 -15.32
N LYS A 2 13.58 14.29 -16.49
CA LYS A 2 12.18 13.86 -16.72
C LYS A 2 11.90 12.58 -15.92
N PRO A 3 10.79 12.49 -15.17
CA PRO A 3 10.47 11.30 -14.41
C PRO A 3 10.23 10.13 -15.36
N ASN A 4 10.80 8.97 -15.02
CA ASN A 4 10.55 7.73 -15.76
C ASN A 4 9.27 7.05 -15.26
N ILE A 5 8.76 6.07 -16.01
CA ILE A 5 7.51 5.38 -15.68
C ILE A 5 7.52 4.68 -14.31
N ILE A 6 8.68 4.17 -13.86
CA ILE A 6 8.83 3.54 -12.54
C ILE A 6 8.57 4.58 -11.45
N GLN A 7 9.18 5.77 -11.57
CA GLN A 7 9.00 6.89 -10.63
C GLN A 7 7.55 7.39 -10.60
N ILE A 8 6.89 7.43 -11.76
CA ILE A 8 5.48 7.81 -11.86
C ILE A 8 4.61 6.79 -11.11
N LEU A 9 4.78 5.50 -11.37
CA LEU A 9 4.01 4.44 -10.72
C LEU A 9 4.24 4.41 -9.20
N THR A 10 5.50 4.49 -8.75
CA THR A 10 5.81 4.56 -7.32
C THR A 10 5.29 5.85 -6.69
N GLY A 11 5.30 6.97 -7.42
CA GLY A 11 4.75 8.24 -6.95
C GLY A 11 3.24 8.19 -6.76
N ILE A 12 2.51 7.61 -7.71
CA ILE A 12 1.06 7.38 -7.61
C ILE A 12 0.75 6.47 -6.42
N ALA A 13 1.45 5.34 -6.31
CA ALA A 13 1.28 4.42 -5.18
C ALA A 13 1.55 5.11 -3.84
N SER A 14 2.62 5.89 -3.74
CA SER A 14 2.99 6.60 -2.52
C SER A 14 1.94 7.64 -2.12
N LEU A 15 1.43 8.40 -3.09
CA LEU A 15 0.34 9.37 -2.84
C LEU A 15 -0.92 8.66 -2.33
N ILE A 16 -1.30 7.55 -2.95
CA ILE A 16 -2.46 6.76 -2.53
C ILE A 16 -2.27 6.26 -1.08
N LEU A 17 -1.11 5.67 -0.76
CA LEU A 17 -0.82 5.17 0.57
C LEU A 17 -0.85 6.29 1.64
N LEU A 18 -0.34 7.48 1.31
CA LEU A 18 -0.40 8.64 2.20
C LEU A 18 -1.84 9.15 2.40
N VAL A 19 -2.67 9.11 1.37
CA VAL A 19 -4.11 9.44 1.49
C VAL A 19 -4.82 8.43 2.38
N ILE A 20 -4.57 7.13 2.22
CA ILE A 20 -5.18 6.11 3.08
C ILE A 20 -4.71 6.30 4.54
N ALA A 21 -3.41 6.53 4.75
CA ALA A 21 -2.86 6.77 6.09
C ALA A 21 -3.46 8.02 6.75
N SER A 22 -3.68 9.11 6.00
CA SER A 22 -4.30 10.32 6.54
C SER A 22 -5.78 10.13 6.84
N MET A 23 -6.51 9.38 6.01
CA MET A 23 -7.89 8.97 6.28
C MET A 23 -7.99 8.14 7.55
N HIS A 24 -7.05 7.22 7.80
CA HIS A 24 -7.03 6.47 9.05
C HIS A 24 -6.77 7.35 10.27
N TYR A 25 -5.90 8.37 10.15
CA TYR A 25 -5.62 9.31 11.23
C TYR A 25 -6.82 10.22 11.55
N GLY A 26 -7.53 10.71 10.52
CA GLY A 26 -8.69 11.61 10.68
C GLY A 26 -10.02 10.89 10.94
N GLY A 27 -10.16 9.63 10.52
CA GLY A 27 -11.41 8.87 10.49
C GLY A 27 -11.78 8.13 11.78
N LEU A 28 -11.15 8.46 12.91
CA LEU A 28 -11.37 7.75 14.18
C LEU A 28 -12.85 7.75 14.65
N SER A 29 -13.62 8.76 14.24
CA SER A 29 -15.07 8.83 14.50
C SER A 29 -15.87 7.87 13.62
N SER A 30 -15.62 7.84 12.31
CA SER A 30 -16.27 6.93 11.35
C SER A 30 -15.91 5.46 11.55
N LEU A 31 -14.74 5.18 12.15
CA LEU A 31 -14.33 3.84 12.52
C LEU A 31 -15.29 3.21 13.55
N LYS A 32 -15.81 3.99 14.49
CA LYS A 32 -16.75 3.50 15.51
C LYS A 32 -18.05 3.00 14.88
N ASP A 33 -18.54 3.73 13.87
CA ASP A 33 -19.74 3.35 13.13
C ASP A 33 -19.51 2.06 12.32
N ALA A 34 -18.33 1.93 11.68
CA ALA A 34 -17.97 0.74 10.92
C ALA A 34 -17.77 -0.51 11.81
N ILE A 35 -17.16 -0.37 12.99
CA ILE A 35 -16.99 -1.47 13.96
C ILE A 35 -18.35 -2.03 14.39
N GLY A 36 -19.39 -1.19 14.49
CA GLY A 36 -20.75 -1.61 14.84
C GLY A 36 -21.32 -2.68 13.92
N VAL A 37 -20.92 -2.68 12.64
CA VAL A 37 -21.43 -3.56 11.57
C VAL A 37 -20.66 -4.87 11.46
N ILE A 38 -19.50 -5.01 12.12
CA ILE A 38 -18.63 -6.18 11.99
C ILE A 38 -19.15 -7.32 12.87
N ASP A 39 -19.49 -8.46 12.27
CA ASP A 39 -20.13 -9.57 13.00
C ASP A 39 -19.15 -10.33 13.92
N SER A 40 -17.84 -10.24 13.66
CA SER A 40 -16.82 -10.92 14.45
C SER A 40 -16.37 -10.12 15.68
N ALA A 41 -16.56 -10.70 16.87
CA ALA A 41 -16.09 -10.15 18.14
C ALA A 41 -14.56 -9.97 18.19
N PHE A 42 -13.81 -10.85 17.53
CA PHE A 42 -12.34 -10.74 17.42
C PHE A 42 -11.95 -9.45 16.69
N PHE A 43 -12.55 -9.20 15.52
CA PHE A 43 -12.26 -8.00 14.75
C PHE A 43 -12.74 -6.73 15.46
N LYS A 44 -13.91 -6.75 16.11
CA LYS A 44 -14.38 -5.61 16.92
C LYS A 44 -13.38 -5.20 18.01
N GLY A 45 -12.75 -6.16 18.68
CA GLY A 45 -11.74 -5.89 19.72
C GLY A 45 -10.35 -5.55 19.17
N ALA A 46 -9.94 -6.16 18.06
CA ALA A 46 -8.62 -5.96 17.47
C ALA A 46 -8.53 -4.67 16.65
N ILE A 47 -9.59 -4.28 15.93
CA ILE A 47 -9.56 -3.18 14.95
C ILE A 47 -9.03 -1.87 15.52
N PRO A 48 -9.40 -1.38 16.72
CA PRO A 48 -8.85 -0.11 17.21
C PRO A 48 -7.32 -0.12 17.35
N GLY A 49 -6.73 -1.20 17.88
CA GLY A 49 -5.27 -1.36 17.97
C GLY A 49 -4.63 -1.63 16.60
N VAL A 50 -5.31 -2.41 15.78
CA VAL A 50 -4.96 -2.72 14.39
C VAL A 50 -5.37 -1.59 13.45
N TRP A 51 -5.78 -0.40 13.88
CA TRP A 51 -6.09 0.73 12.98
C TRP A 51 -4.97 1.77 12.97
N ILE A 52 -4.29 1.90 14.11
CA ILE A 52 -3.14 2.79 14.28
C ILE A 52 -1.89 2.17 13.64
N MET A 53 -1.66 0.86 13.85
CA MET A 53 -0.52 0.12 13.27
C MET A 53 -0.53 0.10 11.72
N PRO A 54 -1.68 -0.03 11.02
CA PRO A 54 -1.72 0.06 9.58
C PRO A 54 -1.23 1.37 8.99
N SER A 55 -1.53 2.46 9.67
CA SER A 55 -1.29 3.81 9.17
C SER A 55 0.21 4.11 9.07
N ILE A 56 0.98 3.64 10.06
CA ILE A 56 2.42 3.88 10.13
C ILE A 56 3.16 3.06 9.06
N HIS A 57 2.82 1.79 8.86
CA HIS A 57 3.50 0.99 7.85
C HIS A 57 3.22 1.49 6.43
N MET A 58 2.01 2.01 6.14
CA MET A 58 1.69 2.58 4.83
C MET A 58 2.55 3.81 4.53
N ILE A 59 2.79 4.66 5.53
CA ILE A 59 3.72 5.81 5.41
C ILE A 59 5.14 5.31 5.12
N PHE A 60 5.62 4.30 5.84
CA PHE A 60 6.94 3.71 5.59
C PHE A 60 7.06 3.14 4.18
N ILE A 61 6.06 2.38 3.72
CA ILE A 61 6.04 1.83 2.36
C ILE A 61 6.05 2.97 1.33
N ALA A 62 5.24 4.01 1.51
CA ALA A 62 5.21 5.15 0.60
C ALA A 62 6.58 5.84 0.49
N CYS A 63 7.19 6.19 1.62
CA CYS A 63 8.49 6.86 1.64
C CYS A 63 9.60 5.98 1.05
N LEU A 64 9.65 4.71 1.45
CA LEU A 64 10.67 3.78 0.96
C LEU A 64 10.48 3.45 -0.51
N ALA A 65 9.26 3.15 -0.97
CA ALA A 65 9.01 2.84 -2.37
C ALA A 65 9.36 4.01 -3.29
N PHE A 66 9.00 5.23 -2.90
CA PHE A 66 9.38 6.42 -3.65
C PHE A 66 10.89 6.62 -3.67
N GLY A 67 11.56 6.51 -2.51
CA GLY A 67 13.03 6.61 -2.43
C GLY A 67 13.75 5.55 -3.26
N LEU A 68 13.32 4.29 -3.19
CA LEU A 68 13.89 3.18 -3.94
C LEU A 68 13.75 3.34 -5.46
N SER A 69 12.75 4.08 -5.94
CA SER A 69 12.54 4.32 -7.38
C SER A 69 13.70 5.06 -8.07
N PHE A 70 14.55 5.73 -7.30
CA PHE A 70 15.74 6.45 -7.80
C PHE A 70 16.98 5.55 -7.92
N TYR A 71 16.96 4.34 -7.32
CA TYR A 71 18.11 3.44 -7.27
C TYR A 71 17.92 2.24 -8.19
N LYS A 72 18.86 2.03 -9.11
CA LYS A 72 18.82 0.93 -10.08
C LYS A 72 19.54 -0.30 -9.54
N SER A 73 18.89 -1.06 -8.66
CA SER A 73 19.44 -2.32 -8.14
C SER A 73 18.40 -3.45 -8.12
N ARG A 74 18.88 -4.70 -8.16
CA ARG A 74 18.02 -5.89 -8.06
C ARG A 74 17.30 -5.95 -6.70
N ALA A 75 17.95 -5.48 -5.64
CA ALA A 75 17.37 -5.39 -4.31
C ALA A 75 16.19 -4.39 -4.28
N CYS A 76 16.36 -3.20 -4.87
CA CYS A 76 15.27 -2.21 -4.97
C CYS A 76 14.07 -2.78 -5.74
N ALA A 77 14.31 -3.50 -6.84
CA ALA A 77 13.24 -4.15 -7.58
C ALA A 77 12.50 -5.21 -6.75
N ALA A 78 13.22 -6.05 -6.01
CA ALA A 78 12.63 -7.05 -5.13
C ALA A 78 11.80 -6.42 -4.00
N MET A 79 12.29 -5.33 -3.40
CA MET A 79 11.55 -4.61 -2.35
C MET A 79 10.25 -4.00 -2.88
N LEU A 80 10.26 -3.37 -4.07
CA LEU A 80 9.04 -2.83 -4.67
C LEU A 80 8.00 -3.94 -4.95
N ILE A 81 8.44 -5.11 -5.41
CA ILE A 81 7.56 -6.27 -5.60
C ILE A 81 7.00 -6.74 -4.25
N ALA A 82 7.84 -6.84 -3.22
CA ALA A 82 7.41 -7.28 -1.89
C ALA A 82 6.39 -6.32 -1.27
N PHE A 83 6.62 -5.01 -1.36
CA PHE A 83 5.67 -4.00 -0.91
C PHE A 83 4.36 -4.05 -1.70
N GLY A 84 4.43 -4.19 -3.03
CA GLY A 84 3.24 -4.34 -3.86
C GLY A 84 2.41 -5.57 -3.50
N ALA A 85 3.06 -6.71 -3.30
CA ALA A 85 2.42 -7.94 -2.87
C ALA A 85 1.79 -7.82 -1.47
N TRP A 86 2.49 -7.17 -0.53
CA TRP A 86 1.95 -6.90 0.81
C TRP A 86 0.66 -6.08 0.73
N CYS A 87 0.66 -4.95 0.01
CA CYS A 87 -0.54 -4.12 -0.14
C CYS A 87 -1.72 -4.88 -0.75
N LEU A 88 -1.46 -5.80 -1.69
CA LEU A 88 -2.50 -6.65 -2.28
C LEU A 88 -3.07 -7.66 -1.28
N VAL A 89 -2.22 -8.27 -0.45
CA VAL A 89 -2.64 -9.18 0.62
C VAL A 89 -3.49 -8.44 1.64
N ASP A 90 -3.06 -7.25 2.08
CA ASP A 90 -3.83 -6.42 3.00
C ASP A 90 -5.19 -6.03 2.40
N ALA A 91 -5.22 -5.59 1.15
CA ALA A 91 -6.48 -5.27 0.46
C ALA A 91 -7.41 -6.48 0.38
N ALA A 92 -6.89 -7.68 0.08
CA ALA A 92 -7.69 -8.91 0.02
C ALA A 92 -8.26 -9.30 1.39
N ILE A 93 -7.46 -9.24 2.45
CA ILE A 93 -7.90 -9.54 3.81
C ILE A 93 -9.01 -8.57 4.24
N ILE A 94 -8.80 -7.26 4.01
CA ILE A 94 -9.81 -6.25 4.35
C ILE A 94 -11.09 -6.45 3.52
N PHE A 95 -10.96 -6.75 2.22
CA PHE A 95 -12.12 -7.03 1.36
C PHE A 95 -12.94 -8.22 1.87
N ILE A 96 -12.30 -9.31 2.29
CA ILE A 96 -12.99 -10.52 2.77
C ILE A 96 -13.71 -10.26 4.09
N HIS A 97 -13.12 -9.49 5.01
CA HIS A 97 -13.64 -9.34 6.37
C HIS A 97 -14.49 -8.08 6.61
N VAL A 98 -14.24 -7.01 5.86
CA VAL A 98 -14.94 -5.72 5.99
C VAL A 98 -15.85 -5.48 4.79
N GLY A 99 -15.48 -6.00 3.62
CA GLY A 99 -16.22 -5.83 2.37
C GLY A 99 -15.61 -4.80 1.43
N PRO A 100 -16.26 -4.56 0.27
CA PRO A 100 -15.81 -3.61 -0.72
C PRO A 100 -16.03 -2.14 -0.28
N PHE A 101 -14.97 -1.35 -0.18
CA PHE A 101 -15.05 0.11 -0.03
C PHE A 101 -13.84 0.83 -0.64
N VAL A 102 -13.95 2.15 -0.86
CA VAL A 102 -13.01 2.96 -1.65
C VAL A 102 -11.53 2.78 -1.23
N PRO A 103 -11.16 2.95 0.05
CA PRO A 103 -9.80 2.66 0.54
C PRO A 103 -9.24 1.28 0.18
N VAL A 104 -10.05 0.23 0.15
CA VAL A 104 -9.59 -1.13 -0.22
C VAL A 104 -9.18 -1.19 -1.68
N TYR A 105 -9.99 -0.60 -2.57
CA TYR A 105 -9.66 -0.50 -3.99
C TYR A 105 -8.42 0.36 -4.21
N MET A 106 -8.31 1.48 -3.49
CA MET A 106 -7.12 2.34 -3.54
C MET A 106 -5.86 1.58 -3.11
N LEU A 107 -5.91 0.81 -2.03
CA LEU A 107 -4.80 -0.01 -1.56
C LEU A 107 -4.39 -1.06 -2.60
N GLY A 108 -5.38 -1.71 -3.24
CA GLY A 108 -5.15 -2.63 -4.35
C GLY A 108 -4.45 -1.97 -5.54
N VAL A 109 -4.90 -0.78 -5.95
CA VAL A 109 -4.27 0.00 -7.02
C VAL A 109 -2.83 0.38 -6.67
N ALA A 110 -2.58 0.83 -5.44
CA ALA A 110 -1.22 1.12 -4.98
C ALA A 110 -0.32 -0.14 -5.06
N GLY A 111 -0.84 -1.28 -4.61
CA GLY A 111 -0.15 -2.57 -4.70
C GLY A 111 0.20 -2.96 -6.13
N LEU A 112 -0.75 -2.83 -7.07
CA LEU A 112 -0.52 -3.09 -8.50
C LEU A 112 0.54 -2.15 -9.10
N CYS A 113 0.50 -0.86 -8.76
CA CYS A 113 1.49 0.11 -9.21
C CYS A 113 2.90 -0.24 -8.73
N LEU A 114 3.08 -0.60 -7.46
CA LEU A 114 4.38 -1.00 -6.89
C LEU A 114 4.89 -2.30 -7.51
N LEU A 115 4.00 -3.29 -7.69
CA LEU A 115 4.33 -4.56 -8.31
C LEU A 115 4.80 -4.37 -9.76
N ALA A 116 4.05 -3.59 -10.55
CA ALA A 116 4.42 -3.25 -11.93
C ALA A 116 5.75 -2.50 -11.99
N ALA A 117 5.95 -1.48 -11.14
CA ALA A 117 7.19 -0.72 -11.06
C ALA A 117 8.39 -1.62 -10.74
N GLY A 118 8.24 -2.55 -9.78
CA GLY A 118 9.27 -3.51 -9.41
C GLY A 118 9.63 -4.49 -10.52
N PHE A 119 8.64 -5.05 -11.22
CA PHE A 119 8.89 -5.92 -12.38
C PHE A 119 9.56 -5.17 -13.54
N MET A 120 9.15 -3.93 -13.81
CA MET A 120 9.78 -3.08 -14.84
C MET A 120 11.22 -2.76 -14.48
N LEU A 121 11.51 -2.43 -13.21
CA LEU A 121 12.86 -2.19 -12.73
C LEU A 121 13.72 -3.45 -12.89
N ARG A 122 13.24 -4.62 -12.46
CA ARG A 122 13.93 -5.90 -12.61
C ARG A 122 14.27 -6.18 -14.08
N ARG A 123 13.31 -6.02 -14.99
CA ARG A 123 13.50 -6.22 -16.44
C ARG A 123 14.49 -5.24 -17.05
N SER A 124 14.54 -4.00 -16.56
CA SER A 124 15.51 -3.01 -17.03
C SER A 124 16.95 -3.38 -16.68
N LEU A 125 17.15 -4.05 -15.54
CA LEU A 125 18.46 -4.47 -15.05
C LEU A 125 18.99 -5.71 -15.78
N THR A 126 18.11 -6.59 -16.25
CA THR A 126 18.51 -7.77 -17.03
C THR A 126 18.91 -7.45 -18.48
N LYS A 127 18.54 -6.28 -18.99
CA LYS A 127 18.94 -5.84 -20.35
C LYS A 127 20.35 -5.23 -20.41
N ILE A 128 20.94 -4.92 -19.24
CA ILE A 128 22.22 -4.22 -19.13
C ILE A 128 23.36 -5.20 -18.80
N ALA A 129 23.02 -6.40 -18.30
CA ALA A 129 23.95 -7.49 -18.02
C ALA A 129 24.07 -8.41 -19.23
#